data_AF-A0A1G6MY58-F1
#
_entry.id   AF-A0A1G6MY58-F1
#
_cell.length_a   1.000
_cell.length_b   1.000
_cell.length_c   1.000
_cell.angle_alpha   90.00
_cell.angle_beta   90.00
_cell.angle_gamma   90.00
#
_symmetry.space_group_name_H-M   'P 1'
#
loop_
_entity.id
_entity.type
_entity.pdbx_description
1 polymer ?
#
loop_
_entity_poly.entity_id
_entity_poly.type
_entity_poly.pdbx_seq_one_letter_code
_entity_poly.pdbx_strand_id
1 'polypeptide(L)'
;MKEDARLILGCRQCKDRYEITGGFIQMPSHIMFLTAYYNQHLDQLFHDDFYCPICENTFFITPMIYDYANTFDDKPYHTEIQEMYIRFVNEKFDVSVRVDKSPKQLEDEVHQKHGHKGGNDTLPTQEDIELMQRYAKDYRRFDWIVRLESSQLDQPMDQLMQHFN
;
A
#
# COMPACT_ATOMS: atom_id res chain seq x y z
N MET A 1 -10.33 -5.34 19.97
CA MET A 1 -9.48 -4.14 20.00
C MET A 1 -9.29 -3.76 18.56
N LYS A 2 -9.63 -2.52 18.15
CA LYS A 2 -9.29 -2.09 16.78
C LYS A 2 -7.77 -2.12 16.64
N GLU A 3 -7.26 -2.75 15.59
CA GLU A 3 -5.84 -2.65 15.27
C GLU A 3 -5.54 -1.24 14.78
N ASP A 4 -4.40 -0.68 15.19
CA ASP A 4 -3.93 0.60 14.65
C ASP A 4 -3.48 0.40 13.20
N ALA A 5 -3.72 1.39 12.33
CA ALA A 5 -3.24 1.29 10.96
C ALA A 5 -1.72 1.15 10.88
N ARG A 6 -1.28 0.45 9.84
CA ARG A 6 0.11 0.12 9.60
C ARG A 6 0.54 0.61 8.22
N LEU A 7 1.47 1.55 8.19
CA LEU A 7 2.23 1.87 6.98
C LEU A 7 3.35 0.84 6.83
N ILE A 8 3.29 0.06 5.76
CA ILE A 8 4.27 -0.97 5.43
C ILE A 8 5.18 -0.43 4.33
N LEU A 9 6.47 -0.39 4.63
CA LEU A 9 7.53 0.06 3.73
C LEU A 9 8.50 -1.09 3.43
N GLY A 10 8.99 -1.15 2.21
CA GLY A 10 9.99 -2.14 1.84
C GLY A 10 10.76 -1.81 0.58
N CYS A 11 11.98 -2.34 0.45
CA CYS A 11 12.75 -2.20 -0.78
C CYS A 11 12.36 -3.31 -1.76
N ARG A 12 11.73 -2.92 -2.87
CA ARG A 12 11.24 -3.84 -3.90
C ARG A 12 12.37 -4.67 -4.50
N GLN A 13 13.45 -4.00 -4.92
CA GLN A 13 14.61 -4.66 -5.53
C GLN A 13 15.20 -5.76 -4.63
N CYS A 14 15.26 -5.51 -3.31
CA CYS A 14 15.78 -6.49 -2.35
C CYS A 14 14.82 -7.67 -2.16
N LYS A 15 13.52 -7.38 -2.04
CA LYS A 15 12.48 -8.41 -1.94
C LYS A 15 12.47 -9.32 -3.17
N ASP A 16 12.43 -8.74 -4.36
CA ASP A 16 12.36 -9.49 -5.62
C ASP A 16 13.60 -10.36 -5.81
N ARG A 17 14.79 -9.85 -5.48
CA ARG A 17 16.03 -10.62 -5.54
C ARG A 17 16.02 -11.83 -4.60
N TYR A 18 15.47 -11.67 -3.40
CA TYR A 18 15.33 -12.77 -2.45
C TYR A 18 14.35 -13.85 -2.96
N GLU A 19 13.21 -13.42 -3.51
CA GLU A 19 12.20 -14.34 -4.06
C GLU A 19 12.72 -15.10 -5.29
N ILE A 20 13.40 -14.41 -6.23
CA ILE A 20 14.00 -15.04 -7.42
C ILE A 20 15.06 -16.08 -7.04
N THR A 21 15.83 -15.81 -5.99
CA THR A 21 16.85 -16.75 -5.52
C THR A 21 16.27 -17.88 -4.66
N GLY A 22 14.96 -17.94 -4.43
CA GLY A 22 14.32 -18.98 -3.63
C GLY A 22 14.83 -19.02 -2.18
N GLY A 23 15.25 -17.86 -1.64
CA GLY A 23 15.85 -17.78 -0.31
C GLY A 23 17.27 -18.36 -0.20
N PHE A 24 17.94 -18.64 -1.34
CA PHE A 24 19.31 -19.16 -1.35
C PHE A 24 20.32 -18.19 -0.75
N ILE A 25 20.03 -16.89 -0.80
CA ILE A 25 20.72 -15.90 0.03
C ILE A 25 20.17 -16.07 1.45
N GLN A 26 20.92 -16.77 2.31
CA GLN A 26 20.64 -16.84 3.74
C GLN A 26 20.74 -15.43 4.32
N MET A 27 19.61 -14.75 4.38
CA MET A 27 19.51 -13.52 5.16
C MET A 27 19.33 -13.91 6.62
N PRO A 28 20.01 -13.21 7.53
CA PRO A 28 19.70 -13.33 8.94
C PRO A 28 18.19 -13.16 9.17
N SER A 29 17.58 -14.02 9.98
CA SER A 29 16.13 -14.02 10.24
C SER A 29 15.59 -12.71 10.83
N HIS A 30 16.48 -11.83 11.30
CA HIS A 30 16.13 -10.51 11.81
C HIS A 30 16.01 -9.44 10.72
N ILE A 31 16.41 -9.73 9.47
CA ILE A 31 16.26 -8.79 8.35
C ILE A 31 14.86 -8.96 7.77
N MET A 32 14.01 -7.94 7.99
CA MET A 32 12.67 -7.88 7.39
C MET A 32 12.72 -7.09 6.08
N PHE A 33 12.17 -7.64 5.01
CA PHE A 33 12.03 -6.94 3.71
C PHE A 33 10.94 -5.87 3.74
N LEU A 34 9.96 -6.07 4.60
CA LEU A 34 8.82 -5.19 4.85
C LEU A 34 8.86 -4.80 6.32
N THR A 35 8.81 -3.50 6.59
CA THR A 35 8.74 -2.96 7.95
C THR A 35 7.39 -2.26 8.11
N ALA A 36 6.65 -2.64 9.15
CA ALA A 36 5.38 -2.04 9.50
C ALA A 36 5.57 -0.94 10.56
N TYR A 37 5.01 0.23 10.29
CA TYR A 37 4.99 1.38 11.18
C TYR A 37 3.56 1.68 11.58
N TYR A 38 3.29 1.65 12.88
CA TYR A 38 2.01 2.08 13.43
C TYR A 38 1.89 3.61 13.38
N ASN A 39 0.67 4.13 13.32
CA ASN A 39 0.39 5.58 13.28
C ASN A 39 1.21 6.41 14.27
N GLN A 40 1.30 5.96 15.53
CA GLN A 40 2.04 6.64 16.60
C GLN A 40 3.56 6.75 16.34
N HIS A 41 4.11 5.98 15.40
CA HIS A 41 5.52 6.02 14.99
C HIS A 41 5.72 6.77 13.66
N LEU A 42 4.67 7.22 12.98
CA LEU A 42 4.78 7.90 11.69
C LEU A 42 5.50 9.24 11.80
N ASP A 43 5.30 9.98 12.89
CA ASP A 43 6.01 11.24 13.13
C ASP A 43 7.52 11.01 13.25
N GLN A 44 7.93 9.94 13.95
CA GLN A 44 9.34 9.61 14.06
C GLN A 44 9.90 9.15 12.71
N LEU A 45 9.16 8.29 12.00
CA LEU A 45 9.54 7.85 10.67
C LEU A 45 9.69 9.03 9.69
N PHE A 46 8.83 10.05 9.79
CA PHE A 46 8.91 11.27 9.00
C PHE A 46 10.21 12.04 9.23
N HIS A 47 10.80 11.94 10.43
CA HIS A 47 12.07 12.57 10.75
C HIS A 47 13.29 11.71 10.40
N ASP A 48 13.19 10.39 10.59
CA ASP A 48 14.33 9.48 10.51
C ASP A 48 14.50 8.82 9.12
N ASP A 49 13.51 8.97 8.22
CA ASP A 49 13.37 8.26 6.96
C ASP A 49 13.36 6.72 7.11
N PHE A 50 13.06 5.99 6.03
CA PHE A 50 13.19 4.53 6.02
C PHE A 50 14.49 4.10 5.35
N TYR A 51 15.26 3.25 6.03
CA TYR A 51 16.50 2.67 5.52
C TYR A 51 16.32 1.18 5.16
N CYS A 52 16.70 0.79 3.95
CA CYS A 52 16.73 -0.62 3.60
C CYS A 52 17.94 -1.32 4.24
N PRO A 53 17.74 -2.31 5.13
CA PRO A 53 18.84 -2.97 5.84
C PRO A 53 19.75 -3.84 4.95
N ILE A 54 19.43 -3.99 3.67
CA ILE A 54 20.12 -4.90 2.73
C ILE A 54 20.97 -4.12 1.74
N CYS A 55 20.37 -3.15 1.05
CA CYS A 55 21.05 -2.36 0.01
C CYS A 55 21.43 -0.95 0.47
N GLU A 56 21.10 -0.59 1.72
CA GLU A 56 21.47 0.68 2.34
C GLU A 56 20.88 1.91 1.65
N ASN A 57 19.95 1.72 0.71
CA ASN A 57 19.21 2.81 0.10
C ASN A 57 18.20 3.38 1.09
N THR A 58 17.96 4.69 0.99
CA THR A 58 16.98 5.42 1.79
C THR A 58 15.71 5.70 0.99
N PHE A 59 14.58 5.44 1.60
CA PHE A 59 13.27 5.94 1.22
C PHE A 59 12.97 7.19 2.03
N PHE A 60 13.00 8.34 1.35
CA PHE A 60 12.70 9.62 1.97
C PHE A 60 11.21 9.74 2.20
N ILE A 61 10.82 9.99 3.44
CA ILE A 61 9.41 10.18 3.80
C ILE A 61 9.05 11.62 3.49
N THR A 62 8.31 11.81 2.41
CA THR A 62 7.84 13.14 2.01
C THR A 62 6.56 13.51 2.77
N PRO A 63 6.19 14.81 2.78
CA PRO A 63 4.88 15.22 3.29
C PRO A 63 3.70 14.51 2.62
N MET A 64 3.85 14.12 1.34
CA MET A 64 2.82 13.40 0.59
C MET A 64 2.65 11.96 1.05
N ILE A 65 3.74 11.27 1.44
CA ILE A 65 3.65 9.93 2.03
C ILE A 65 3.03 9.98 3.43
N TYR A 66 3.34 11.02 4.20
CA TYR A 66 2.71 11.25 5.50
C TYR A 66 1.20 11.54 5.35
N ASP A 67 0.83 12.39 4.39
CA ASP A 67 -0.57 12.68 4.06
C ASP A 67 -1.32 11.43 3.59
N TYR A 68 -0.67 10.59 2.76
CA TYR A 68 -1.21 9.29 2.36
C TYR A 68 -1.57 8.40 3.55
N ALA A 69 -0.67 8.23 4.51
CA ALA A 69 -0.91 7.39 5.68
C ALA A 69 -2.10 7.90 6.51
N ASN A 70 -2.18 9.22 6.75
CA ASN A 70 -3.28 9.81 7.50
C ASN A 70 -4.62 9.79 6.75
N THR A 71 -4.59 10.00 5.44
CA THR A 71 -5.81 10.05 4.60
C THR A 71 -6.48 8.69 4.48
N PHE A 72 -5.68 7.61 4.47
CA PHE A 72 -6.17 6.26 4.18
C PHE A 72 -6.23 5.33 5.40
N ASP A 73 -5.82 5.78 6.59
CA ASP A 73 -5.86 5.01 7.83
C ASP A 73 -7.28 4.54 8.17
N ASP A 74 -8.28 5.42 8.10
CA ASP A 74 -9.64 5.10 8.52
C ASP A 74 -10.54 4.57 7.39
N LYS A 75 -9.97 4.32 6.20
CA LYS A 75 -10.75 3.92 5.03
C LYS A 75 -11.20 2.45 5.15
N PRO A 76 -12.33 2.05 4.60
CA PRO A 76 -12.86 0.68 4.73
C PRO A 76 -12.19 -0.33 3.78
N TYR A 77 -10.93 -0.07 3.43
CA TYR A 77 -10.10 -0.87 2.54
C TYR A 77 -8.63 -0.57 2.81
N HIS A 78 -7.77 -1.55 2.55
CA HIS A 78 -6.33 -1.37 2.47
C HIS A 78 -5.93 -0.79 1.13
N THR A 79 -4.75 -0.19 1.09
CA THR A 79 -4.20 0.38 -0.14
C THR A 79 -2.75 -0.03 -0.35
N GLU A 80 -2.35 -0.20 -1.61
CA GLU A 80 -0.97 -0.47 -1.99
C GLU A 80 -0.63 0.28 -3.27
N ILE A 81 0.51 0.95 -3.28
CA ILE A 81 1.06 1.56 -4.48
C ILE A 81 2.10 0.60 -5.06
N GLN A 82 1.77 0.04 -6.22
CA GLN A 82 2.65 -0.79 -7.04
C GLN A 82 3.27 0.04 -8.17
N GLU A 83 4.22 -0.55 -8.89
CA GLU A 83 4.98 0.11 -9.97
C GLU A 83 4.11 0.83 -11.00
N MET A 84 3.04 0.18 -11.44
CA MET A 84 2.17 0.66 -12.51
C MET A 84 0.71 0.83 -12.07
N TYR A 85 0.38 0.36 -10.87
CA TYR A 85 -0.99 0.25 -10.37
C TYR A 85 -1.08 0.74 -8.93
N ILE A 86 -2.20 1.35 -8.59
CA ILE A 86 -2.66 1.49 -7.22
C ILE A 86 -3.72 0.42 -6.99
N ARG A 87 -3.68 -0.21 -5.82
CA ARG A 87 -4.57 -1.31 -5.45
C ARG A 87 -5.35 -0.94 -4.21
N PHE A 88 -6.63 -1.31 -4.21
CA PHE A 88 -7.55 -1.18 -3.10
C PHE A 88 -8.14 -2.55 -2.80
N VAL A 89 -8.09 -2.99 -1.54
CA VAL A 89 -8.55 -4.33 -1.15
C VAL A 89 -9.33 -4.27 0.14
N ASN A 90 -10.45 -4.99 0.19
CA ASN A 90 -11.13 -5.36 1.41
C ASN A 90 -11.73 -6.77 1.30
N GLU A 91 -12.58 -7.17 2.24
CA GLU A 91 -13.24 -8.49 2.24
C GLU A 91 -14.14 -8.76 1.03
N LYS A 92 -14.49 -7.74 0.26
CA LYS A 92 -15.53 -7.80 -0.79
C LYS A 92 -15.02 -7.47 -2.18
N PHE A 93 -13.93 -6.71 -2.28
CA PHE A 93 -13.34 -6.37 -3.56
C PHE A 93 -11.82 -6.32 -3.52
N ASP A 94 -11.25 -6.50 -4.70
CA ASP A 94 -9.87 -6.26 -5.02
C ASP A 94 -9.81 -5.53 -6.36
N VAL A 95 -9.40 -4.28 -6.30
CA VAL A 95 -9.44 -3.34 -7.41
C VAL A 95 -8.05 -2.79 -7.65
N SER A 96 -7.57 -2.92 -8.89
CA SER A 96 -6.30 -2.34 -9.33
C SER A 96 -6.51 -1.36 -10.47
N VAL A 97 -5.89 -0.20 -10.34
CA VAL A 97 -6.10 0.97 -11.19
C VAL A 97 -4.73 1.48 -11.66
N ARG A 98 -4.58 1.79 -12.96
CA ARG A 98 -3.29 2.29 -13.47
C ARG A 98 -3.01 3.71 -12.98
N VAL A 99 -1.77 3.94 -12.53
CA VAL A 99 -1.31 5.26 -12.07
C VAL A 99 -1.43 6.34 -13.17
N ASP A 100 -1.22 5.96 -14.43
CA ASP A 100 -1.17 6.89 -15.57
C ASP A 100 -2.50 7.02 -16.34
N LYS A 101 -3.56 6.33 -15.92
CA LYS A 101 -4.89 6.44 -16.55
C LYS A 101 -5.66 7.63 -15.98
N SER A 102 -6.57 8.20 -16.77
CA SER A 102 -7.43 9.28 -16.27
C SER A 102 -8.43 8.75 -15.22
N PRO A 103 -8.71 9.50 -14.14
CA PRO A 103 -9.61 9.08 -13.05
C PRO A 103 -11.01 8.65 -13.53
N LYS A 104 -11.57 9.36 -14.53
CA LYS A 104 -12.89 9.04 -15.11
C LYS A 104 -12.96 7.65 -15.75
N GLN A 105 -11.87 7.19 -16.37
CA GLN A 105 -11.84 5.85 -16.98
C GLN A 105 -11.78 4.74 -15.92
N LEU A 106 -11.44 5.09 -14.67
CA LEU A 106 -11.19 4.15 -13.58
C LEU A 106 -12.46 3.92 -12.76
N GLU A 107 -13.23 4.97 -12.50
CA GLU A 107 -14.56 4.86 -11.89
C GLU A 107 -15.48 3.92 -12.69
N ASP A 108 -15.50 4.07 -14.02
CA ASP A 108 -16.26 3.19 -14.92
C ASP A 108 -15.77 1.73 -14.85
N GLU A 109 -14.45 1.48 -14.76
CA GLU A 109 -13.88 0.13 -14.63
C GLU A 109 -14.21 -0.53 -13.28
N VAL A 110 -14.17 0.24 -12.18
CA VAL A 110 -14.48 -0.23 -10.83
C VAL A 110 -15.97 -0.52 -10.69
N HIS A 111 -16.84 0.40 -11.15
CA HIS A 111 -18.28 0.22 -11.06
C HIS A 111 -18.83 -0.83 -12.02
N GLN A 112 -18.27 -0.98 -13.23
CA GLN A 112 -18.67 -2.07 -14.13
C GLN A 112 -18.31 -3.45 -13.58
N LYS A 113 -17.15 -3.60 -12.93
CA LYS A 113 -16.70 -4.90 -12.43
C LYS A 113 -17.40 -5.33 -11.14
N HIS A 114 -17.74 -4.38 -10.26
CA HIS A 114 -18.21 -4.72 -8.91
C HIS A 114 -19.68 -4.35 -8.65
N GLY A 115 -20.32 -3.61 -9.57
CA GLY A 115 -21.73 -3.21 -9.49
C GLY A 115 -22.03 -2.16 -8.41
N HIS A 116 -23.09 -1.38 -8.60
CA HIS A 116 -23.64 -0.52 -7.54
C HIS A 116 -24.40 -1.38 -6.52
N LYS A 117 -23.70 -2.03 -5.58
CA LYS A 117 -24.36 -2.66 -4.44
C LYS A 117 -24.34 -1.71 -3.25
N GLY A 118 -25.45 -0.99 -3.09
CA GLY A 118 -25.70 -0.16 -1.93
C GLY A 118 -25.79 -1.01 -0.67
N GLY A 119 -24.83 -0.84 0.24
CA GLY A 119 -24.85 -1.39 1.58
C GLY A 119 -23.44 -1.49 2.16
N ASN A 120 -23.01 -0.48 2.93
CA ASN A 120 -21.71 -0.39 3.64
C ASN A 120 -20.42 -0.68 2.84
N ASP A 121 -20.52 -1.00 1.56
CA ASP A 121 -19.45 -1.36 0.63
C ASP A 121 -18.94 -0.11 -0.06
N THR A 122 -18.11 0.61 0.65
CA THR A 122 -17.53 1.85 0.15
C THR A 122 -16.31 1.48 -0.69
N LEU A 123 -16.59 1.13 -1.95
CA LEU A 123 -15.60 1.16 -3.04
C LEU A 123 -14.80 2.48 -2.99
N PRO A 124 -13.53 2.49 -3.46
CA PRO A 124 -12.75 3.72 -3.53
C PRO A 124 -13.48 4.75 -4.39
N THR A 125 -13.56 5.98 -3.89
CA THR A 125 -14.17 7.10 -4.61
C THR A 125 -13.23 7.63 -5.70
N GLN A 126 -13.75 8.44 -6.61
CA GLN A 126 -12.91 9.15 -7.59
C GLN A 126 -11.82 9.99 -6.91
N GLU A 127 -12.15 10.65 -5.80
CA GLU A 127 -11.21 11.45 -5.01
C GLU A 127 -10.09 10.58 -4.42
N ASP A 128 -10.43 9.41 -3.88
CA ASP A 128 -9.45 8.45 -3.34
C ASP A 128 -8.47 8.01 -4.44
N ILE A 129 -8.99 7.69 -5.63
CA ILE A 129 -8.19 7.31 -6.80
C ILE A 129 -7.24 8.45 -7.20
N GLU A 130 -7.73 9.69 -7.27
CA GLU A 130 -6.94 10.87 -7.64
C GLU A 130 -5.85 11.19 -6.62
N LEU A 131 -6.12 11.05 -5.32
CA LEU A 131 -5.12 11.19 -4.26
C LEU A 131 -4.04 10.12 -4.39
N MET A 132 -4.43 8.86 -4.52
CA MET A 132 -3.49 7.75 -4.69
C MET A 132 -2.59 7.90 -5.93
N GLN A 133 -3.15 8.39 -7.04
CA GLN A 133 -2.35 8.70 -8.24
C GLN A 133 -1.34 9.84 -8.02
N ARG A 134 -1.68 10.82 -7.18
CA ARG A 134 -0.73 11.88 -6.77
C ARG A 134 0.37 11.31 -5.89
N TYR A 135 0.03 10.52 -4.88
CA TYR A 135 1.00 9.88 -3.98
C TYR A 135 1.96 8.94 -4.75
N ALA A 136 1.45 8.18 -5.72
CA ALA A 136 2.27 7.29 -6.56
C ALA A 136 3.30 8.02 -7.44
N LYS A 137 3.16 9.34 -7.63
CA LYS A 137 4.11 10.16 -8.41
C LYS A 137 5.17 10.85 -7.56
N ASP A 138 5.04 10.78 -6.25
CA ASP A 138 5.87 11.54 -5.31
C ASP A 138 7.21 10.86 -4.99
N TYR A 139 7.30 9.54 -5.16
CA TYR A 139 8.50 8.76 -4.86
C TYR A 139 8.85 7.79 -5.98
N ARG A 140 10.04 7.17 -5.87
CA ARG A 140 10.52 6.14 -6.80
C ARG A 140 9.77 4.82 -6.61
N ARG A 141 8.51 4.75 -7.06
CA ARG A 141 7.62 3.58 -6.92
C ARG A 141 8.10 2.26 -7.53
N PHE A 142 9.12 2.31 -8.40
CA PHE A 142 9.79 1.11 -8.92
C PHE A 142 10.81 0.52 -7.94
N ASP A 143 11.29 1.31 -7.00
CA ASP A 143 12.31 0.90 -6.03
C ASP A 143 11.70 0.50 -4.68
N TRP A 144 10.49 0.99 -4.39
CA TRP A 144 9.88 0.93 -3.05
C TRP A 144 8.47 0.35 -3.06
N ILE A 145 8.17 -0.40 -2.01
CA ILE A 145 6.84 -0.90 -1.66
C ILE A 145 6.29 0.05 -0.62
N VAL A 146 5.10 0.58 -0.87
CA VAL A 146 4.35 1.41 0.06
C VAL A 146 2.92 0.86 0.12
N ARG A 147 2.54 0.38 1.29
CA ARG A 147 1.23 -0.21 1.56
C ARG A 147 0.69 0.36 2.86
N LEU A 148 -0.60 0.64 2.92
CA LEU A 148 -1.27 1.02 4.14
C LEU A 148 -2.37 0.02 4.46
N GLU A 149 -2.25 -0.60 5.62
CA GLU A 149 -3.31 -1.39 6.22
C GLU A 149 -4.13 -0.50 7.14
N SER A 150 -5.34 -0.17 6.70
CA SER A 150 -6.34 0.59 7.44
C SER A 150 -6.73 -0.04 8.79
N SER A 151 -7.04 0.81 9.76
CA SER A 151 -7.55 0.47 11.10
C SER A 151 -9.01 0.03 11.14
N GLN A 152 -9.74 0.09 10.02
CA GLN A 152 -11.12 -0.39 9.93
C GLN A 152 -11.25 -1.87 9.56
N LEU A 153 -10.16 -2.54 9.16
CA LEU A 153 -10.17 -3.95 8.80
C LEU A 153 -9.31 -4.74 9.79
N ASP A 154 -9.86 -5.84 10.29
CA ASP A 154 -9.17 -6.72 11.24
C ASP A 154 -8.19 -7.68 10.54
N GLN A 155 -8.35 -7.91 9.24
CA GLN A 155 -7.54 -8.85 8.47
C GLN A 155 -6.45 -8.12 7.69
N PRO A 156 -5.17 -8.53 7.75
CA PRO A 156 -4.10 -8.00 6.92
C PRO A 156 -4.37 -8.16 5.41
N MET A 157 -3.75 -7.31 4.60
CA MET A 157 -3.94 -7.30 3.14
C MET A 157 -3.60 -8.63 2.48
N ASP A 158 -2.52 -9.29 2.94
CA ASP A 158 -2.09 -10.58 2.38
C ASP A 158 -3.10 -11.71 2.64
N GLN A 159 -3.89 -11.63 3.71
CA GLN A 159 -4.96 -12.60 3.98
C GLN A 159 -6.17 -12.35 3.07
N LEU A 160 -6.57 -11.08 2.94
CA LEU A 160 -7.69 -10.68 2.07
C LEU A 160 -7.43 -11.07 0.60
N MET A 161 -6.20 -10.90 0.13
CA MET A 161 -5.81 -11.24 -1.24
C MET A 161 -5.91 -12.75 -1.55
N GLN A 162 -5.85 -13.63 -0.55
CA GLN A 162 -6.01 -15.08 -0.78
C GLN A 162 -7.44 -15.45 -1.16
N HIS A 163 -8.43 -14.61 -0.83
CA HIS A 163 -9.83 -14.86 -1.15
C HIS A 163 -10.21 -14.56 -2.61
N PHE A 164 -9.36 -13.84 -3.35
CA PHE A 164 -9.62 -13.42 -4.73
C PHE A 164 -8.75 -14.14 -5.78
N ASN A 165 -7.89 -15.08 -5.34
CA ASN A 165 -7.02 -15.89 -6.21
C ASN A 165 -7.65 -17.24 -6.60
#